data_AF-A0A8B3GJ98-F1
#
_entry.id   AF-A0A8B3GJ98-F1
#
_cell.length_a   1.000
_cell.length_b   1.000
_cell.length_c   1.000
_cell.angle_alpha   90.00
_cell.angle_beta   90.00
_cell.angle_gamma   90.00
#
_symmetry.space_group_name_H-M   'P 1'
#
loop_
_entity.id
_entity.type
_entity.pdbx_description
1 polymer ?
#
loop_
_entity_poly.entity_id
_entity_poly.type
_entity_poly.pdbx_seq_one_letter_code
_entity_poly.pdbx_strand_id
1 'polypeptide(L)'
;MPVKTIARIIGISVSSVQRIIDQNLKLRPARRLPTRLCFDEFCSTHGMMSFICLDADSHRLIALVGDRFNRTIKNFFIAHYSLAERTRVQTVTMDMNAAYQTIIHEVFPKAQVVIDRFHIIQLAARALDQIRVQALKQLDDKHSRPYKIMKTNWRLFHQTAPDAKHKQFLFGLNEDVTQQEVIDIALDTEPKLKQTYETYLALHDALMVKKHPAELANLLATYEPNGTAMDMMIATLKRHKVAVLAAVTRP
;
A
#
# COMPACT_ATOMS: atom_id res chain seq x y z
N MET A 1 -21.99 -7.35 -9.56
CA MET A 1 -23.31 -7.90 -9.16
C MET A 1 -23.26 -9.42 -9.24
N PRO A 2 -23.83 -10.17 -8.29
CA PRO A 2 -23.90 -11.63 -8.38
C PRO A 2 -24.65 -12.11 -9.62
N VAL A 3 -24.25 -13.23 -10.21
CA VAL A 3 -24.89 -13.83 -11.41
C VAL A 3 -26.39 -14.08 -11.19
N LYS A 4 -26.77 -14.49 -9.96
CA LYS A 4 -28.17 -14.65 -9.54
C LYS A 4 -28.97 -13.34 -9.61
N THR A 5 -28.34 -12.22 -9.27
CA THR A 5 -28.96 -10.90 -9.34
C THR A 5 -29.15 -10.47 -10.79
N ILE A 6 -28.13 -10.68 -11.63
CA ILE A 6 -28.19 -10.38 -13.08
C ILE A 6 -29.30 -11.21 -13.74
N ALA A 7 -29.35 -12.51 -13.43
CA ALA A 7 -30.39 -13.43 -13.91
C ALA A 7 -31.80 -12.94 -13.57
N ARG A 8 -32.01 -12.50 -12.32
CA ARG A 8 -33.30 -11.96 -11.87
C ARG A 8 -33.68 -10.64 -12.57
N ILE A 9 -32.72 -9.75 -12.80
CA ILE A 9 -32.96 -8.46 -13.49
C ILE A 9 -33.30 -8.68 -14.96
N ILE A 10 -32.56 -9.57 -15.63
CA ILE A 10 -32.69 -9.81 -17.07
C ILE A 10 -33.83 -10.80 -17.40
N GLY A 11 -34.26 -11.61 -16.43
CA GLY A 11 -35.32 -12.61 -16.63
C GLY A 11 -34.85 -13.89 -17.32
N ILE A 12 -33.56 -14.26 -17.17
CA ILE A 12 -33.00 -15.50 -17.74
C ILE A 12 -32.40 -16.40 -16.65
N SER A 13 -32.18 -17.67 -16.97
CA SER A 13 -31.58 -18.62 -16.00
C SER A 13 -30.16 -18.20 -15.58
N VAL A 14 -29.77 -18.52 -14.35
CA VAL A 14 -28.41 -18.28 -13.83
C VAL A 14 -27.36 -18.94 -14.74
N SER A 15 -27.64 -20.16 -15.21
CA SER A 15 -26.78 -20.90 -16.14
C SER A 15 -26.62 -20.18 -17.48
N SER A 16 -27.69 -19.56 -17.99
CA SER A 16 -27.64 -18.75 -19.22
C SER A 16 -26.74 -17.53 -19.03
N VAL A 17 -26.88 -16.80 -17.91
CA VAL A 17 -25.99 -15.66 -17.60
C VAL A 17 -24.54 -16.12 -17.52
N GLN A 18 -24.25 -17.19 -16.77
CA GLN A 18 -22.89 -17.70 -16.61
C GLN A 18 -22.28 -18.07 -17.96
N ARG A 19 -23.01 -18.83 -18.79
CA ARG A 19 -22.57 -19.20 -20.13
C ARG A 19 -22.29 -17.99 -21.01
N ILE A 20 -23.15 -16.97 -20.97
CA ILE A 20 -22.95 -15.73 -21.74
C ILE A 20 -21.68 -15.02 -21.25
N ILE A 21 -21.48 -14.91 -19.93
CA ILE A 21 -20.28 -14.31 -19.36
C ILE A 21 -19.04 -15.10 -19.82
N ASP A 22 -19.01 -16.42 -19.66
CA ASP A 22 -17.84 -17.25 -20.01
C ASP A 22 -17.50 -17.20 -21.51
N GLN A 23 -18.52 -17.12 -22.37
CA GLN A 23 -18.33 -17.00 -23.82
C GLN A 23 -17.76 -15.65 -24.23
N ASN A 24 -18.20 -14.56 -23.58
CA ASN A 24 -17.85 -13.20 -23.96
C ASN A 24 -16.63 -12.65 -23.19
N LEU A 25 -16.40 -13.12 -21.96
CA LEU A 25 -15.36 -12.61 -21.07
C LEU A 25 -14.11 -13.47 -21.14
N LYS A 26 -13.48 -13.49 -22.32
CA LYS A 26 -12.14 -14.07 -22.48
C LYS A 26 -11.12 -12.97 -22.17
N LEU A 27 -10.58 -12.97 -20.96
CA LEU A 27 -9.47 -12.09 -20.60
C LEU A 27 -8.29 -12.42 -21.49
N ARG A 28 -7.96 -11.51 -22.40
CA ARG A 28 -6.80 -11.63 -23.29
C ARG A 28 -5.71 -10.69 -22.79
N PRO A 29 -4.44 -11.11 -22.84
CA PRO A 29 -3.32 -10.20 -22.64
C PRO A 29 -3.46 -8.99 -23.57
N ALA A 30 -3.02 -7.83 -23.09
CA ALA A 30 -2.95 -6.65 -23.95
C ALA A 30 -2.11 -6.93 -25.21
N ARG A 31 -2.46 -6.32 -26.33
CA ARG A 31 -1.71 -6.54 -27.59
C ARG A 31 -0.30 -5.96 -27.57
N ARG A 32 -0.06 -4.95 -26.73
CA ARG A 32 1.21 -4.25 -26.59
C ARG A 32 1.41 -3.87 -25.14
N LEU A 33 2.67 -3.89 -24.70
CA LEU A 33 3.05 -3.39 -23.39
C LEU A 33 3.16 -1.86 -23.39
N PRO A 34 2.59 -1.16 -22.40
CA PRO A 34 2.88 0.25 -22.13
C PRO A 34 4.33 0.41 -21.61
N THR A 35 4.80 1.65 -21.55
CA THR A 35 6.13 1.96 -21.02
C THR A 35 6.19 1.90 -19.49
N ARG A 36 5.04 2.03 -18.81
CA ARG A 36 4.93 2.02 -17.36
C ARG A 36 3.91 0.96 -16.92
N LEU A 37 4.35 0.03 -16.08
CA LEU A 37 3.51 -1.06 -15.57
C LEU A 37 3.36 -0.93 -14.06
N CYS A 38 2.21 -1.35 -13.54
CA CYS A 38 1.96 -1.54 -12.11
C CYS A 38 1.67 -3.01 -11.84
N PHE A 39 2.39 -3.60 -10.90
CA PHE A 39 2.30 -4.99 -10.49
C PHE A 39 1.72 -5.03 -9.08
N ASP A 40 0.67 -5.84 -8.89
CA ASP A 40 0.06 -6.05 -7.58
C ASP A 40 -0.48 -7.48 -7.45
N GLU A 41 -0.88 -7.86 -6.24
CA GLU A 41 -1.53 -9.11 -5.93
C GLU A 41 -2.87 -8.87 -5.25
N PHE A 42 -3.87 -9.70 -5.55
CA PHE A 42 -5.13 -9.68 -4.84
C PHE A 42 -5.62 -11.10 -4.50
N CYS A 43 -6.42 -11.18 -3.45
CA CYS A 43 -7.07 -12.42 -3.05
C CYS A 43 -8.24 -12.69 -4.01
N SER A 44 -8.11 -13.74 -4.81
CA SER A 44 -9.14 -14.26 -5.69
C SER A 44 -10.02 -15.29 -4.97
N THR A 45 -10.87 -16.00 -5.70
CA THR A 45 -11.82 -16.95 -5.11
C THR A 45 -11.10 -18.04 -4.31
N HIS A 46 -11.72 -18.48 -3.22
CA HIS A 46 -11.19 -19.52 -2.32
C HIS A 46 -9.86 -19.17 -1.63
N GLY A 47 -9.53 -17.88 -1.47
CA GLY A 47 -8.35 -17.47 -0.72
C GLY A 47 -7.02 -17.58 -1.48
N MET A 48 -7.09 -17.83 -2.79
CA MET A 48 -5.89 -17.89 -3.64
C MET A 48 -5.39 -16.48 -3.96
N MET A 49 -4.08 -16.29 -4.08
CA MET A 49 -3.50 -15.01 -4.49
C MET A 49 -3.23 -15.01 -5.99
N SER A 50 -3.71 -14.00 -6.68
CA SER A 50 -3.56 -13.83 -8.12
C SER A 50 -2.80 -12.56 -8.44
N PHE A 51 -1.98 -12.62 -9.49
CA PHE A 51 -1.19 -11.49 -9.96
C PHE A 51 -1.98 -10.63 -10.95
N ILE A 52 -1.91 -9.32 -10.77
CA ILE A 52 -2.49 -8.34 -11.68
C ILE A 52 -1.43 -7.38 -12.18
N CYS A 53 -1.48 -7.08 -13.48
CA CYS A 53 -0.64 -6.10 -14.13
C CYS A 53 -1.52 -5.07 -14.85
N LEU A 54 -1.30 -3.81 -14.53
CA LEU A 54 -2.00 -2.67 -15.10
C LEU A 54 -1.03 -1.73 -15.83
N ASP A 55 -1.55 -0.98 -16.78
CA ASP A 55 -0.90 0.24 -17.26
C ASP A 55 -0.92 1.28 -16.13
N ALA A 56 0.24 1.82 -15.78
CA ALA A 56 0.36 2.80 -14.70
C ALA A 56 -0.42 4.09 -14.99
N ASP A 57 -0.66 4.41 -16.27
CA ASP A 57 -1.27 5.67 -16.68
C ASP A 57 -2.76 5.58 -16.92
N SER A 58 -3.17 4.58 -17.70
CA SER A 58 -4.58 4.41 -18.07
C SER A 58 -5.35 3.49 -17.13
N HIS A 59 -4.66 2.86 -16.18
CA HIS A 59 -5.19 1.79 -15.30
C HIS A 59 -5.85 0.63 -16.08
N ARG A 60 -5.51 0.47 -17.36
CA ARG A 60 -6.01 -0.62 -18.18
C ARG A 60 -5.34 -1.92 -17.79
N LEU A 61 -6.13 -2.99 -17.74
CA LEU A 61 -5.64 -4.33 -17.48
C LEU A 61 -4.72 -4.79 -18.62
N ILE A 62 -3.48 -5.14 -18.27
CA ILE A 62 -2.47 -5.68 -19.19
C ILE A 62 -2.42 -7.20 -19.09
N ALA A 63 -2.40 -7.71 -17.86
CA ALA A 63 -2.38 -9.13 -17.59
C ALA A 63 -3.07 -9.48 -16.28
N LEU A 64 -3.69 -10.65 -16.26
CA LEU A 64 -4.23 -11.29 -15.07
C LEU A 64 -3.73 -12.73 -15.06
N VAL A 65 -3.02 -13.13 -14.01
CA VAL A 65 -2.48 -14.49 -13.85
C VAL A 65 -3.07 -15.08 -12.58
N GLY A 66 -3.56 -16.33 -12.68
CA GLY A 66 -4.30 -16.98 -11.60
C GLY A 66 -3.48 -17.27 -10.34
N ASP A 67 -2.15 -17.25 -10.44
CA ASP A 67 -1.22 -17.40 -9.32
C ASP A 67 -0.23 -16.23 -9.26
N ARG A 68 0.60 -16.22 -8.22
CA ARG A 68 1.65 -15.21 -7.97
C ARG A 68 3.08 -15.73 -8.13
N PHE A 69 3.25 -16.92 -8.73
CA PHE A 69 4.56 -17.54 -8.80
C PHE A 69 5.40 -16.86 -9.88
N ASN A 70 6.63 -16.49 -9.50
CA ASN A 70 7.62 -15.89 -10.39
C ASN A 70 7.77 -16.62 -11.72
N ARG A 71 7.80 -17.96 -11.69
CA ARG A 71 7.91 -18.80 -12.89
C ARG A 71 6.72 -18.60 -13.82
N THR A 72 5.49 -18.61 -13.30
CA THR A 72 4.28 -18.43 -14.11
C THR A 72 4.24 -17.05 -14.73
N ILE A 73 4.50 -16.01 -13.93
CA ILE A 73 4.50 -14.61 -14.39
C ILE A 73 5.58 -14.37 -15.46
N LYS A 74 6.80 -14.86 -15.22
CA LYS A 74 7.90 -14.78 -16.20
C LYS A 74 7.53 -15.46 -17.51
N ASN A 75 7.05 -16.71 -17.44
CA ASN A 75 6.67 -17.48 -18.62
C ASN A 75 5.55 -16.79 -19.41
N PHE A 76 4.56 -16.22 -18.70
CA PHE A 76 3.49 -15.45 -19.32
C PHE A 76 4.05 -14.28 -20.16
N PHE A 77 4.88 -13.42 -19.59
CA PHE A 77 5.38 -12.25 -20.33
C PHE A 77 6.32 -12.64 -21.48
N ILE A 78 7.14 -13.68 -21.31
CA ILE A 78 8.03 -14.17 -22.38
C ILE A 78 7.24 -14.79 -23.53
N ALA A 79 6.18 -15.55 -23.24
CA ALA A 79 5.36 -16.20 -24.25
C ALA A 79 4.49 -15.20 -25.03
N HIS A 80 4.03 -14.13 -24.39
CA HIS A 80 3.09 -13.18 -25.00
C HIS A 80 3.74 -11.95 -25.63
N TYR A 81 4.97 -11.57 -25.23
CA TYR A 81 5.60 -10.33 -25.70
C TYR A 81 7.05 -10.55 -26.14
N SER A 82 7.37 -10.05 -27.33
CA SER A 82 8.74 -10.12 -27.86
C SER A 82 9.73 -9.35 -26.99
N LEU A 83 11.01 -9.70 -27.07
CA LEU A 83 12.07 -8.99 -26.34
C LEU A 83 12.09 -7.48 -26.68
N ALA A 84 11.83 -7.13 -27.94
CA ALA A 84 11.76 -5.74 -28.38
C ALA A 84 10.65 -4.97 -27.64
N GLU A 85 9.50 -5.59 -27.41
CA GLU A 85 8.41 -4.96 -26.64
C GLU A 85 8.75 -4.84 -25.16
N ARG A 86 9.27 -5.90 -24.57
CA ARG A 86 9.66 -5.92 -23.15
C ARG A 86 10.75 -4.91 -22.83
N THR A 87 11.64 -4.65 -23.79
CA THR A 87 12.72 -3.65 -23.66
C THR A 87 12.21 -2.20 -23.69
N ARG A 88 10.99 -1.94 -24.19
CA ARG A 88 10.38 -0.60 -24.17
C ARG A 88 9.81 -0.23 -22.80
N VAL A 89 9.57 -1.21 -21.93
CA VAL A 89 9.10 -0.94 -20.56
C VAL A 89 10.21 -0.20 -19.82
N GLN A 90 9.88 1.00 -19.33
CA GLN A 90 10.77 1.91 -18.64
C GLN A 90 10.65 1.80 -17.13
N THR A 91 9.44 1.57 -16.61
CA THR A 91 9.22 1.41 -15.16
C THR A 91 8.26 0.28 -14.86
N VAL A 92 8.52 -0.41 -13.75
CA VAL A 92 7.58 -1.32 -13.11
C VAL A 92 7.40 -0.87 -11.66
N THR A 93 6.21 -0.40 -11.33
CA THR A 93 5.79 -0.05 -9.97
C THR A 93 5.27 -1.31 -9.28
N MET A 94 5.74 -1.59 -8.07
CA MET A 94 5.37 -2.79 -7.31
C MET A 94 5.58 -2.62 -5.81
N ASP A 95 5.06 -3.56 -5.03
CA ASP A 95 5.41 -3.69 -3.61
C ASP A 95 6.89 -4.10 -3.42
N MET A 96 7.42 -3.96 -2.20
CA MET A 96 8.76 -4.37 -1.76
C MET A 96 8.97 -5.88 -1.71
N ASN A 97 8.09 -6.68 -2.31
CA ASN A 97 8.24 -8.13 -2.36
C ASN A 97 9.51 -8.50 -3.15
N ALA A 98 10.52 -8.99 -2.43
CA ALA A 98 11.82 -9.38 -2.99
C ALA A 98 11.71 -10.46 -4.08
N ALA A 99 10.64 -11.27 -4.07
CA ALA A 99 10.41 -12.29 -5.08
C ALA A 99 10.33 -11.66 -6.48
N TYR A 100 9.56 -10.59 -6.66
CA TYR A 100 9.39 -10.00 -8.00
C TYR A 100 10.63 -9.29 -8.51
N GLN A 101 11.39 -8.65 -7.62
CA GLN A 101 12.60 -7.92 -8.01
C GLN A 101 13.59 -8.78 -8.79
N THR A 102 13.67 -10.08 -8.46
CA THR A 102 14.56 -11.02 -9.16
C THR A 102 14.16 -11.26 -10.61
N ILE A 103 12.86 -11.31 -10.93
CA ILE A 103 12.39 -11.61 -12.28
C ILE A 103 12.23 -10.37 -13.16
N ILE A 104 12.14 -9.16 -12.59
CA ILE A 104 11.87 -7.95 -13.39
C ILE A 104 12.95 -7.72 -14.43
N HIS A 105 14.22 -7.80 -14.08
CA HIS A 105 15.28 -7.54 -15.06
C HIS A 105 15.43 -8.67 -16.07
N GLU A 106 14.98 -9.88 -15.76
CA GLU A 106 14.91 -10.99 -16.73
C GLU A 106 13.78 -10.78 -17.75
N VAL A 107 12.64 -10.26 -17.29
CA VAL A 107 11.47 -10.03 -18.14
C VAL A 107 11.57 -8.70 -18.87
N PHE A 108 11.95 -7.62 -18.20
CA PHE A 108 12.04 -6.24 -18.69
C PHE A 108 13.45 -5.66 -18.44
N PRO A 109 14.43 -5.95 -19.33
CA PRO A 109 15.85 -5.66 -19.05
C PRO A 109 16.18 -4.19 -18.80
N LYS A 110 15.42 -3.25 -19.37
CA LYS A 110 15.63 -1.80 -19.23
C LYS A 110 14.70 -1.13 -18.22
N ALA A 111 13.80 -1.89 -17.59
CA ALA A 111 12.85 -1.31 -16.66
C ALA A 111 13.53 -0.97 -15.33
N GLN A 112 13.22 0.21 -14.81
CA GLN A 112 13.53 0.59 -13.44
C GLN A 112 12.41 0.13 -12.51
N VAL A 113 12.77 -0.53 -11.41
CA VAL A 113 11.81 -0.87 -10.35
C VAL A 113 11.50 0.37 -9.53
N VAL A 114 10.20 0.61 -9.32
CA VAL A 114 9.67 1.69 -8.49
C VAL A 114 8.85 1.05 -7.38
N ILE A 115 9.08 1.45 -6.12
CA ILE A 115 8.23 0.97 -5.03
C ILE A 115 6.94 1.79 -4.99
N ASP A 116 5.80 1.12 -4.85
CA ASP A 116 4.52 1.80 -4.68
C ASP A 116 4.49 2.58 -3.36
N ARG A 117 4.19 3.88 -3.47
CA ARG A 117 4.04 4.80 -2.33
C ARG A 117 2.97 4.33 -1.36
N PHE A 118 1.87 3.75 -1.87
CA PHE A 118 0.78 3.25 -1.03
C PHE A 118 1.27 2.14 -0.09
N HIS A 119 2.04 1.17 -0.60
CA HIS A 119 2.59 0.10 0.22
C HIS A 119 3.62 0.60 1.24
N ILE A 120 4.40 1.62 0.91
CA ILE A 120 5.32 2.27 1.87
C ILE A 120 4.53 2.90 3.03
N ILE A 121 3.52 3.70 2.72
CA ILE A 121 2.68 4.35 3.75
C ILE A 121 1.90 3.31 4.56
N GLN A 122 1.39 2.27 3.91
CA GLN A 122 0.71 1.17 4.59
C GLN A 122 1.64 0.44 5.56
N LEU A 123 2.90 0.21 5.18
CA LEU A 123 3.89 -0.41 6.05
C LEU A 123 4.22 0.48 7.25
N ALA A 124 4.40 1.79 7.03
CA ALA A 124 4.64 2.76 8.10
C ALA A 124 3.44 2.86 9.07
N ALA A 125 2.22 2.89 8.53
CA ALA A 125 0.97 2.89 9.32
C ALA A 125 0.86 1.63 10.20
N ARG A 126 1.19 0.45 9.67
CA ARG A 126 1.22 -0.80 10.45
C ARG A 126 2.25 -0.76 11.57
N ALA A 127 3.45 -0.21 11.30
CA ALA A 127 4.48 -0.04 12.32
C ALA A 127 4.02 0.90 13.45
N LEU A 128 3.37 2.01 13.10
CA LEU A 128 2.74 2.93 14.06
C LEU A 128 1.66 2.23 14.90
N ASP A 129 0.78 1.46 14.26
CA ASP A 129 -0.28 0.73 14.96
C ASP A 129 0.28 -0.33 15.93
N GLN A 130 1.37 -1.01 15.57
CA GLN A 130 2.01 -1.98 16.46
C GLN A 130 2.50 -1.31 17.75
N ILE A 131 3.14 -0.16 17.64
CA ILE A 131 3.67 0.59 18.79
C ILE A 131 2.53 1.18 19.62
N ARG A 132 1.49 1.73 18.97
CA ARG A 132 0.27 2.18 19.65
C ARG A 132 -0.38 1.05 20.45
N VAL A 133 -0.49 -0.15 19.88
CA VAL A 133 -1.06 -1.31 20.58
C VAL A 133 -0.16 -1.79 21.72
N GLN A 134 1.17 -1.70 21.57
CA GLN A 134 2.11 -1.98 22.66
C GLN A 134 1.94 -0.98 23.81
N ALA A 135 1.90 0.32 23.51
CA ALA A 135 1.65 1.38 24.49
C ALA A 135 0.30 1.19 25.20
N LEU A 136 -0.77 0.90 24.45
CA LEU A 136 -2.09 0.60 25.00
C LEU A 136 -2.07 -0.58 26.00
N LYS A 137 -1.26 -1.61 25.74
CA LYS A 137 -1.15 -2.79 26.61
C LYS A 137 -0.38 -2.51 27.90
N GLN A 138 0.45 -1.46 27.94
CA GLN A 138 1.18 -1.04 29.14
C GLN A 138 0.32 -0.19 30.08
N LEU A 139 -0.84 0.28 29.63
CA LEU A 139 -1.78 1.06 30.43
C LEU A 139 -2.69 0.12 31.23
N ASP A 140 -2.51 0.09 32.55
CA ASP A 140 -3.33 -0.71 33.47
C ASP A 140 -4.76 -0.14 33.60
N ASP A 141 -4.89 1.19 33.63
CA ASP A 141 -6.18 1.85 33.76
C ASP A 141 -6.91 1.96 32.40
N LYS A 142 -7.92 1.10 32.24
CA LYS A 142 -8.80 1.05 31.06
C LYS A 142 -9.76 2.24 30.95
N HIS A 143 -9.90 3.04 32.00
CA HIS A 143 -10.75 4.22 32.02
C HIS A 143 -9.99 5.52 31.75
N SER A 144 -8.65 5.47 31.80
CA SER A 144 -7.77 6.59 31.51
C SER A 144 -8.03 7.19 30.12
N ARG A 145 -7.83 8.51 29.99
CA ARG A 145 -7.96 9.21 28.71
C ARG A 145 -7.01 8.61 27.64
N PRO A 146 -5.70 8.37 27.92
CA PRO A 146 -4.80 7.76 26.94
C PRO A 146 -5.25 6.38 26.46
N TYR A 147 -5.77 5.53 27.35
CA TYR A 147 -6.27 4.21 26.97
C TYR A 147 -7.45 4.31 25.99
N LYS A 148 -8.43 5.16 26.29
CA LYS A 148 -9.60 5.40 25.43
C LYS A 148 -9.19 5.94 24.06
N ILE A 149 -8.24 6.87 24.02
CA ILE A 149 -7.72 7.46 22.78
C ILE A 149 -7.04 6.40 21.92
N MET A 150 -6.07 5.68 22.49
CA MET A 150 -5.31 4.66 21.78
C MET A 150 -6.17 3.46 21.36
N LYS A 151 -7.31 3.20 22.01
CA LYS A 151 -8.22 2.10 21.68
C LYS A 151 -9.36 2.49 20.74
N THR A 152 -10.10 3.55 21.06
CA THR A 152 -11.35 3.91 20.38
C THR A 152 -11.10 4.91 19.26
N ASN A 153 -10.28 5.93 19.52
CA ASN A 153 -10.01 7.04 18.61
C ASN A 153 -8.71 6.84 17.80
N TRP A 154 -8.22 5.60 17.70
CA TRP A 154 -6.94 5.25 17.10
C TRP A 154 -6.78 5.68 15.63
N ARG A 155 -7.88 5.88 14.90
CA ARG A 155 -7.84 6.33 13.50
C ARG A 155 -7.29 7.75 13.35
N LEU A 156 -7.34 8.56 14.41
CA LEU A 156 -6.79 9.92 14.40
C LEU A 156 -5.28 9.93 14.17
N PHE A 157 -4.56 8.88 14.61
CA PHE A 157 -3.11 8.75 14.36
C PHE A 157 -2.75 8.54 12.87
N HIS A 158 -3.72 8.28 12.00
CA HIS A 158 -3.49 8.14 10.55
C HIS A 158 -3.96 9.38 9.78
N GLN A 159 -4.37 10.44 10.48
CA GLN A 159 -4.68 11.73 9.87
C GLN A 159 -3.41 12.57 9.77
N THR A 160 -3.21 13.16 8.59
CA THR A 160 -2.00 13.94 8.25
C THR A 160 -2.11 15.40 8.67
N ALA A 161 -3.33 15.89 8.86
CA ALA A 161 -3.63 17.24 9.32
C ALA A 161 -4.82 17.19 10.29
N PRO A 162 -4.61 16.70 11.53
CA PRO A 162 -5.66 16.70 12.55
C PRO A 162 -6.11 18.14 12.86
N ASP A 163 -7.41 18.34 13.02
CA ASP A 163 -7.99 19.64 13.34
C ASP A 163 -7.62 20.08 14.76
N ALA A 164 -6.90 21.21 14.84
CA ALA A 164 -6.48 21.85 16.08
C ALA A 164 -7.40 23.02 16.49
N LYS A 165 -8.36 23.43 15.64
CA LYS A 165 -9.17 24.64 15.84
C LYS A 165 -10.57 24.32 16.32
N HIS A 166 -11.21 23.31 15.74
CA HIS A 166 -12.61 23.00 16.06
C HIS A 166 -12.70 21.84 17.04
N LYS A 167 -13.38 22.09 18.16
CA LYS A 167 -13.73 21.04 19.11
C LYS A 167 -14.89 20.22 18.56
N GLN A 168 -14.82 18.91 18.74
CA GLN A 168 -15.89 17.99 18.41
C GLN A 168 -16.05 16.97 19.53
N PHE A 169 -17.29 16.51 19.72
CA PHE A 169 -17.57 15.47 20.70
C PHE A 169 -16.96 14.15 20.22
N LEU A 170 -15.99 13.62 20.97
CA LEU A 170 -15.35 12.34 20.64
C LEU A 170 -15.93 11.19 21.47
N PHE A 171 -16.63 10.29 20.78
CA PHE A 171 -17.13 9.05 21.35
C PHE A 171 -15.97 8.20 21.90
N GLY A 172 -16.13 7.66 23.11
CA GLY A 172 -15.13 6.89 23.84
C GLY A 172 -14.46 7.69 24.96
N LEU A 173 -13.99 8.91 24.65
CA LEU A 173 -13.59 9.91 25.64
C LEU A 173 -14.81 10.53 26.33
N ASN A 174 -15.87 10.79 25.55
CA ASN A 174 -17.10 11.48 25.95
C ASN A 174 -16.85 12.94 26.36
N GLU A 175 -16.01 13.63 25.60
CA GLU A 175 -15.59 15.02 25.84
C GLU A 175 -15.57 15.79 24.52
N ASP A 176 -15.75 17.11 24.60
CA ASP A 176 -15.53 18.04 23.48
C ASP A 176 -14.07 18.49 23.45
N VAL A 177 -13.32 17.94 22.49
CA VAL A 177 -11.87 18.11 22.36
C VAL A 177 -11.50 18.28 20.89
N THR A 178 -10.34 18.89 20.62
CA THR A 178 -9.80 18.95 19.26
C THR A 178 -9.10 17.63 18.90
N GLN A 179 -8.90 17.35 17.61
CA GLN A 179 -8.18 16.14 17.19
C GLN A 179 -6.71 16.21 17.59
N GLN A 180 -6.12 17.41 17.52
CA GLN A 180 -4.74 17.63 17.93
C GLN A 180 -4.55 17.39 19.42
N GLU A 181 -5.41 17.96 20.28
CA GLU A 181 -5.38 17.74 21.74
C GLU A 181 -5.41 16.24 22.08
N VAL A 182 -6.21 15.46 21.35
CA VAL A 182 -6.36 14.02 21.56
C VAL A 182 -5.10 13.26 21.21
N ILE A 183 -4.48 13.62 20.09
CA ILE A 183 -3.22 13.01 19.67
C ILE A 183 -2.13 13.38 20.69
N ASP A 184 -2.02 14.65 21.07
CA ASP A 184 -1.02 15.15 22.03
C ASP A 184 -1.08 14.40 23.36
N ILE A 185 -2.28 14.21 23.94
CA ILE A 185 -2.47 13.45 25.19
C ILE A 185 -1.86 12.05 25.10
N ALA A 186 -2.06 11.36 23.98
CA ALA A 186 -1.56 10.01 23.81
C ALA A 186 -0.06 9.97 23.49
N LEU A 187 0.46 10.93 22.73
CA LEU A 187 1.89 11.04 22.42
C LEU A 187 2.73 11.44 23.62
N ASP A 188 2.19 12.28 24.51
CA ASP A 188 2.85 12.68 25.76
C ASP A 188 2.93 11.52 26.78
N THR A 189 2.09 10.49 26.61
CA THR A 189 2.10 9.31 27.49
C THR A 189 3.25 8.35 27.15
N GLU A 190 3.60 8.19 25.87
CA GLU A 190 4.60 7.22 25.41
C GLU A 190 5.59 7.85 24.41
N PRO A 191 6.83 8.16 24.82
CA PRO A 191 7.82 8.84 23.97
C PRO A 191 8.15 8.09 22.67
N LYS A 192 8.16 6.76 22.70
CA LYS A 192 8.42 5.95 21.50
C LYS A 192 7.30 6.07 20.47
N LEU A 193 6.06 6.19 20.93
CA LEU A 193 4.91 6.41 20.06
C LEU A 193 5.00 7.79 19.40
N LYS A 194 5.39 8.82 20.15
CA LYS A 194 5.62 10.18 19.63
C LYS A 194 6.66 10.21 18.50
N GLN A 195 7.86 9.68 18.75
CA GLN A 195 8.92 9.64 17.74
C GLN A 195 8.49 8.87 16.47
N THR A 196 7.75 7.78 16.65
CA THR A 196 7.23 6.99 15.53
C THR A 196 6.18 7.76 14.74
N TYR A 197 5.25 8.42 15.43
CA TYR A 197 4.20 9.21 14.80
C TYR A 197 4.79 10.36 13.98
N GLU A 198 5.77 11.07 14.54
CA GLU A 198 6.50 12.13 13.83
C GLU A 198 7.23 11.58 12.58
N THR A 199 7.89 10.41 12.72
CA THR A 199 8.53 9.73 11.57
C THR A 199 7.51 9.34 10.49
N TYR A 200 6.34 8.82 10.90
CA TYR A 200 5.26 8.46 10.00
C TYR A 200 4.73 9.66 9.22
N LEU A 201 4.46 10.79 9.90
CA LEU A 201 4.03 12.03 9.25
C LEU A 201 5.08 12.56 8.28
N ALA A 202 6.35 12.57 8.70
CA ALA A 202 7.44 13.05 7.84
C ALA A 202 7.66 12.14 6.61
N LEU A 203 7.49 10.82 6.74
CA LEU A 203 7.44 9.89 5.61
C LEU A 203 6.27 10.18 4.68
N HIS A 204 5.08 10.38 5.25
CA HIS A 204 3.88 10.70 4.50
C HIS A 204 4.06 11.98 3.68
N ASP A 205 4.55 13.05 4.31
CA ASP A 205 4.78 14.34 3.65
C ASP A 205 5.82 14.24 2.54
N ALA A 206 6.94 13.56 2.79
CA ALA A 206 8.00 13.37 1.80
C ALA A 206 7.51 12.58 0.57
N LEU A 207 6.64 11.58 0.77
CA LEU A 207 6.16 10.68 -0.29
C LEU A 207 4.92 11.20 -1.03
N MET A 208 3.95 11.79 -0.32
CA MET A 208 2.63 12.09 -0.87
C MET A 208 2.42 13.58 -1.15
N VAL A 209 2.92 14.46 -0.27
CA VAL A 209 2.66 15.91 -0.34
C VAL A 209 3.72 16.61 -1.16
N LYS A 210 4.96 16.58 -0.67
CA LYS A 210 6.07 17.33 -1.26
C LYS A 210 6.68 16.64 -2.46
N LYS A 211 6.67 15.30 -2.45
CA LYS A 211 7.29 14.47 -3.49
C LYS A 211 8.73 14.91 -3.80
N HIS A 212 9.52 15.16 -2.77
CA HIS A 212 10.92 15.58 -2.89
C HIS A 212 11.89 14.46 -2.49
N PRO A 213 12.72 13.95 -3.43
CA PRO A 213 13.60 12.82 -3.17
C PRO A 213 14.71 13.14 -2.17
N ALA A 214 15.18 14.40 -2.14
CA ALA A 214 16.22 14.83 -1.21
C ALA A 214 15.74 14.78 0.25
N GLU A 215 14.50 15.19 0.51
CA GLU A 215 13.90 15.13 1.84
C GLU A 215 13.73 13.68 2.31
N LEU A 216 13.21 12.81 1.43
CA LEU A 216 13.09 11.38 1.75
C LEU A 216 14.46 10.73 1.99
N ALA A 217 15.46 11.06 1.19
CA ALA A 217 16.82 10.56 1.37
C ALA A 217 17.43 11.05 2.69
N ASN A 218 17.20 12.31 3.05
CA ASN A 218 17.66 12.89 4.31
C ASN A 218 16.97 12.21 5.50
N LEU A 219 15.65 12.08 5.47
CA LEU A 219 14.87 11.41 6.52
C LEU A 219 15.34 9.98 6.76
N LEU A 220 15.60 9.22 5.68
CA LEU A 220 16.15 7.87 5.83
C LEU A 220 17.57 7.91 6.41
N ALA A 221 18.41 8.89 6.06
CA ALA A 221 19.78 8.99 6.54
C ALA A 221 19.86 9.38 8.03
N THR A 222 19.03 10.32 8.47
CA THR A 222 19.04 10.88 9.83
C THR A 222 18.16 10.10 10.81
N TYR A 223 17.45 9.06 10.36
CA TYR A 223 16.62 8.24 11.24
C TYR A 223 17.45 7.51 12.29
N GLU A 224 17.13 7.76 13.56
CA GLU A 224 17.72 7.11 14.72
C GLU A 224 16.83 5.97 15.22
N PRO A 225 17.33 4.72 15.27
CA PRO A 225 16.56 3.58 15.75
C PRO A 225 16.19 3.69 17.23
N ASN A 226 14.97 3.27 17.59
CA ASN A 226 14.46 3.34 18.97
C ASN A 226 13.92 2.00 19.53
N GLY A 227 14.25 0.89 18.84
CA GLY A 227 13.86 -0.47 19.21
C GLY A 227 12.41 -0.81 18.86
N THR A 228 11.88 -0.23 17.80
CA THR A 228 10.47 -0.39 17.42
C THR A 228 10.30 -1.03 16.04
N ALA A 229 9.05 -1.37 15.69
CA ALA A 229 8.71 -1.90 14.37
C ALA A 229 9.05 -0.91 13.23
N MET A 230 9.14 0.39 13.52
CA MET A 230 9.53 1.40 12.54
C MET A 230 10.98 1.22 12.10
N ASP A 231 11.87 0.72 12.98
CA ASP A 231 13.27 0.47 12.64
C ASP A 231 13.41 -0.56 11.52
N MET A 232 12.64 -1.65 11.62
CA MET A 232 12.62 -2.71 10.59
C MET A 232 12.08 -2.19 9.27
N MET A 233 11.06 -1.34 9.32
CA MET A 233 10.48 -0.68 8.16
C MET A 233 11.50 0.24 7.48
N ILE A 234 12.15 1.13 8.23
CA ILE A 234 13.18 2.03 7.72
C ILE A 234 14.38 1.25 7.17
N ALA A 235 14.81 0.18 7.84
CA ALA A 235 15.87 -0.71 7.35
C ALA A 235 15.49 -1.34 5.99
N THR A 236 14.22 -1.72 5.81
CA THR A 236 13.70 -2.23 4.55
C THR A 236 13.71 -1.16 3.47
N LEU A 237 13.28 0.07 3.78
CA LEU A 237 13.37 1.19 2.84
C LEU A 237 14.81 1.51 2.45
N LYS A 238 15.75 1.48 3.42
CA LYS A 238 17.19 1.67 3.17
C LYS A 238 17.75 0.60 2.23
N ARG A 239 17.34 -0.67 2.38
CA ARG A 239 17.72 -1.76 1.47
C ARG A 239 17.26 -1.52 0.04
N HIS A 240 16.07 -0.96 -0.15
CA HIS A 240 15.48 -0.65 -1.45
C HIS A 240 15.59 0.84 -1.84
N LYS A 241 16.57 1.58 -1.29
CA LYS A 241 16.67 3.05 -1.40
C LYS A 241 16.51 3.57 -2.83
N VAL A 242 17.15 2.92 -3.81
CA VAL A 242 17.07 3.35 -5.22
C VAL A 242 15.64 3.28 -5.75
N ALA A 243 14.93 2.18 -5.49
CA ALA A 243 13.55 1.99 -5.94
C ALA A 243 12.54 2.85 -5.15
N VAL A 244 12.83 3.12 -3.87
CA VAL A 244 12.04 4.01 -3.01
C VAL A 244 12.17 5.47 -3.44
N LEU A 245 13.38 5.94 -3.76
CA LEU A 245 13.58 7.30 -4.28
C LEU A 245 13.02 7.47 -5.71
N ALA A 246 13.02 6.38 -6.50
CA ALA A 246 12.34 6.35 -7.79
C ALA A 246 10.83 6.60 -7.65
N ALA A 247 10.24 6.17 -6.53
CA ALA A 247 8.83 6.43 -6.23
C ALA A 247 8.53 7.91 -6.17
N VAL A 248 9.48 8.77 -5.80
CA VAL A 248 9.23 10.21 -5.61
C VAL A 248 9.58 11.04 -6.84
N THR A 249 10.49 10.54 -7.67
CA THR A 249 11.02 11.26 -8.85
C THR A 249 10.19 11.10 -10.11
N ARG A 250 9.35 10.08 -10.19
CA ARG A 250 8.57 9.78 -11.41
C ARG A 250 7.07 9.96 -11.18
N PRO A 251 6.36 10.56 -12.14
CA PRO A 251 4.92 10.83 -12.02
C PRO A 251 4.13 9.53 -11.91
#